data_AF-A0A7I7RRP2-F1
#
_entry.id   AF-A0A7I7RRP2-F1
#
_cell.length_a   1.000
_cell.length_b   1.000
_cell.length_c   1.000
_cell.angle_alpha   90.00
_cell.angle_beta   90.00
_cell.angle_gamma   90.00
#
_symmetry.space_group_name_H-M   'P 1'
#
loop_
_entity.id
_entity.type
_entity.pdbx_description
1 polymer ?
#
loop_
_entity_poly.entity_id
_entity_poly.type
_entity_poly.pdbx_seq_one_letter_code
_entity_poly.pdbx_strand_id
1 'polypeptide(L)' 'MHSRDDRRVPLRYGEELAALISDARLVALASNNHLLTETEPAWKVFCDEVEAFLAG' A
#
# COMPACT_ATOMS: atom_id res chain seq x y z
N MET A 1 1.23 -0.60 3.10
CA MET A 1 0.93 -0.22 1.70
C MET A 1 -0.43 0.45 1.65
N HIS A 2 -0.64 1.42 0.76
CA HIS A 2 -1.91 2.17 0.65
C HIS A 2 -2.16 2.62 -0.78
N SER A 3 -3.40 2.57 -1.27
CA SER A 3 -3.77 3.09 -2.60
C SER A 3 -3.69 4.62 -2.61
N ARG A 4 -2.82 5.19 -3.45
CA ARG A 4 -2.53 6.64 -3.48
C ARG A 4 -3.78 7.51 -3.57
N ASP A 5 -4.74 7.09 -4.38
CA ASP A 5 -5.97 7.84 -4.67
C ASP A 5 -7.21 7.15 -4.06
N ASP A 6 -7.04 6.42 -2.95
CA ASP A 6 -8.13 5.74 -2.24
C ASP A 6 -9.28 6.71 -1.90
N ARG A 7 -10.46 6.41 -2.46
CA ARG A 7 -11.67 7.24 -2.32
C ARG A 7 -12.41 7.06 -1.00
N ARG A 8 -12.07 6.04 -0.20
CA ARG A 8 -12.66 5.80 1.13
C ARG A 8 -11.75 6.26 2.26
N VAL A 9 -10.46 5.92 2.18
CA VAL A 9 -9.48 6.22 3.23
C VAL A 9 -8.34 7.07 2.67
N PRO A 10 -8.23 8.35 3.06
CA PRO A 10 -7.14 9.22 2.63
C PRO A 10 -5.73 8.65 2.91
N LEU A 11 -4.81 8.83 1.96
CA LEU A 11 -3.41 8.37 2.04
C LEU A 11 -2.69 8.80 3.34
N ARG A 12 -3.01 10.00 3.85
CA ARG A 12 -2.41 10.55 5.09
C ARG A 12 -2.50 9.60 6.28
N TYR A 13 -3.53 8.75 6.36
CA TYR A 13 -3.64 7.79 7.46
C TYR A 13 -2.58 6.68 7.36
N GLY A 14 -2.21 6.29 6.14
CA GLY A 14 -1.08 5.39 5.91
C GLY A 14 0.26 6.06 6.21
N GLU A 15 0.40 7.35 5.90
CA GLU A 15 1.60 8.16 6.20
C GLU A 15 1.79 8.31 7.72
N GLU A 16 0.72 8.71 8.43
CA GLU A 16 0.70 8.84 9.88
C GLU A 16 1.05 7.51 10.57
N LEU A 17 0.44 6.39 10.15
CA LEU A 17 0.73 5.08 10.73
C LEU A 17 2.18 4.66 10.51
N ALA A 18 2.72 4.85 9.29
CA ALA A 18 4.10 4.51 9.00
C ALA A 18 5.10 5.35 9.81
N ALA A 19 4.79 6.62 10.06
CA ALA A 19 5.62 7.50 10.89
C ALA A 19 5.69 7.07 12.37
N LEU A 20 4.72 6.29 12.86
CA LEU A 20 4.66 5.80 14.23
C LEU A 20 5.39 4.46 14.45
N ILE A 21 5.78 3.77 13.38
CA ILE A 21 6.41 2.44 13.46
C ILE A 21 7.85 2.58 12.99
N SER A 22 8.80 2.28 13.89
CA SER A 22 10.23 2.31 13.56
C SER A 22 10.53 1.32 12.43
N ASP A 23 11.37 1.74 11.48
CA ASP A 23 11.77 0.99 10.29
C ASP A 23 10.63 0.59 9.32
N ALA A 24 9.41 1.09 9.54
CA ALA A 24 8.32 0.86 8.60
C ALA A 24 8.51 1.65 7.30
N ARG A 25 8.13 1.03 6.18
CA ARG A 25 8.07 1.68 4.88
C ARG A 25 6.62 1.72 4.37
N LEU A 26 6.15 2.91 4.04
CA LEU A 26 4.91 3.06 3.29
C LEU A 26 5.17 2.90 1.79
N VAL A 27 4.47 1.97 1.16
CA VAL A 27 4.40 1.85 -0.30
C VAL A 27 3.05 2.40 -0.77
N ALA A 28 3.09 3.47 -1.56
CA ALA A 28 1.90 4.05 -2.19
C ALA A 28 1.63 3.35 -3.53
N LEU A 29 0.54 2.60 -3.59
CA LEU A 29 0.10 1.85 -4.75
C LEU A 29 -0.62 2.79 -5.74
N ALA A 30 -0.32 2.67 -7.02
CA ALA A 30 -0.98 3.46 -8.06
C ALA A 30 -2.38 2.91 -8.36
N SER A 31 -3.33 3.20 -7.48
CA SER A 31 -4.74 2.83 -7.59
C SER A 31 -5.63 3.88 -6.92
N ASN A 32 -6.86 3.99 -7.40
CA ASN A 32 -7.93 4.79 -6.79
C ASN A 32 -9.00 3.93 -6.08
N ASN A 33 -8.78 2.61 -6.04
CA ASN A 33 -9.66 1.67 -5.36
C ASN A 33 -9.17 1.43 -3.93
N HIS A 34 -10.12 1.42 -3.00
CA HIS A 34 -9.89 1.00 -1.62
C HIS A 34 -9.60 -0.51 -1.54
N LEU A 35 -10.37 -1.30 -2.29
CA LEU A 35 -10.14 -2.72 -2.47
C LEU A 35 -9.37 -2.93 -3.77
N LEU A 36 -8.10 -3.30 -3.67
CA LEU A 36 -7.27 -3.60 -4.81
C LEU A 36 -7.72 -4.90 -5.48
N THR A 37 -7.88 -4.88 -6.80
CA THR A 37 -8.33 -6.04 -7.59
C THR A 37 -7.20 -6.59 -8.45
N GLU A 38 -7.26 -7.89 -8.77
CA GLU A 38 -6.19 -8.61 -9.50
C GLU A 38 -5.86 -8.01 -10.87
N THR A 39 -6.84 -7.39 -11.53
CA THR A 39 -6.67 -6.81 -12.86
C THR A 39 -5.96 -5.45 -12.85
N GLU A 40 -5.73 -4.87 -11.68
CA GLU A 40 -5.03 -3.60 -11.55
C GLU A 40 -3.51 -3.80 -11.62
N PRO A 41 -2.76 -2.95 -12.34
CA PRO A 41 -1.28 -3.04 -12.36
C PRO A 41 -0.66 -2.95 -10.96
N ALA A 42 -1.29 -2.21 -10.05
CA ALA A 42 -0.88 -2.09 -8.66
C ALA A 42 -0.99 -3.41 -7.87
N TRP A 43 -1.79 -4.39 -8.33
CA TRP A 43 -1.89 -5.72 -7.72
C TRP A 43 -0.56 -6.46 -7.74
N LYS A 44 0.14 -6.44 -8.88
CA LYS A 44 1.46 -7.09 -8.99
C LYS A 44 2.46 -6.47 -8.01
N VAL A 45 2.46 -5.15 -7.88
CA VAL A 45 3.32 -4.43 -6.92
C VAL A 45 2.96 -4.83 -5.48
N PHE A 46 1.68 -4.92 -5.16
CA PHE A 46 1.23 -5.38 -3.84
C PHE A 46 1.76 -6.79 -3.52
N CYS A 47 1.57 -7.76 -4.43
CA CYS A 47 2.08 -9.12 -4.24
C CYS A 47 3.60 -9.15 -4.05
N ASP A 48 4.36 -8.45 -4.90
CA ASP A 48 5.82 -8.41 -4.84
C ASP A 48 6.31 -7.84 -3.49
N GLU A 49 5.65 -6.80 -2.99
CA GLU A 49 6.00 -6.17 -1.72
C GLU A 49 5.63 -7.05 -0.50
N VAL A 50 4.53 -7.82 -0.58
CA VAL A 50 4.19 -8.82 0.46
C VAL A 50 5.20 -9.96 0.45
N GLU A 51 5.53 -10.49 -0.73
CA GLU A 51 6.51 -11.57 -0.88
C GLU A 51 7.88 -11.13 -0.34
N ALA A 52 8.35 -9.93 -0.70
CA ALA A 52 9.59 -9.37 -0.20
C ALA A 52 9.58 -9.17 1.33
N PHE A 53 8.46 -8.73 1.90
CA PHE A 53 8.32 -8.58 3.36
C PHE A 53 8.38 -9.94 4.09
N LEU A 54 7.77 -10.98 3.53
CA LEU A 54 7.74 -12.32 4.12
C LEU A 54 9.02 -13.13 3.91
N ALA A 55 9.84 -12.76 2.92
CA ALA A 55 11.13 -13.40 2.65
C ALA A 55 12.24 -13.01 3.64
N GLY A 56 11.96 -12.11 4.59
CA GLY A 56 12.84 -11.70 5.69
C GLY A 56 12.81 -12.67 6.86
#